data_AF-A0A6J1W1F8-F1
#
_entry.id   AF-A0A6J1W1F8-F1
#
_cell.length_a   1.000
_cell.length_b   1.000
_cell.length_c   1.000
_cell.angle_alpha   90.00
_cell.angle_beta   90.00
_cell.angle_gamma   90.00
#
_symmetry.space_group_name_H-M   'P 1'
#
loop_
_entity.id
_entity.type
_entity.pdbx_description
1 polymer ?
#
loop_
_entity_poly.entity_id
_entity_poly.type
_entity_poly.pdbx_seq_one_letter_code
_entity_poly.pdbx_strand_id
1 'polypeptide(L)'
;ARIPKGRAAFSTTRENLLKAEPKTTVLKLLSGSRGGYICQGQADEIDGGRVFVKSHNKPQARTMFEGEVASLREIQKTNTVRVPQPIKVMDLPGGGTAFAMEYIKMKSLNKYSAKLGEQMADLHLYNKENGEKLRKKEQTIGVGQTEPNYVDKFGFHQITCYGNITQVSFLNKIYDVRC
;
A
#
# COMPACT_ATOMS: atom_id res chain seq x y z
N ALA A 1 22.58 33.02 -2.87
CA ALA A 1 21.34 32.25 -3.14
C ALA A 1 21.16 31.18 -2.08
N ARG A 2 20.13 31.29 -1.23
CA ARG A 2 19.88 30.37 -0.11
C ARG A 2 19.10 29.16 -0.64
N ILE A 3 19.78 28.05 -0.90
CA ILE A 3 19.11 26.77 -1.17
C ILE A 3 18.28 26.45 0.09
N PRO A 4 16.96 26.24 0.02
CA PRO A 4 16.16 25.93 1.20
C PRO A 4 16.67 24.61 1.80
N LYS A 5 17.11 24.67 3.07
CA LYS A 5 17.75 23.57 3.82
C LYS A 5 16.97 22.24 3.78
N GLY A 6 15.65 22.28 3.54
CA GLY A 6 14.81 21.08 3.43
C GLY A 6 14.97 20.28 2.12
N ARG A 7 15.41 20.90 1.02
CA ARG A 7 15.50 20.21 -0.28
C ARG A 7 16.78 19.39 -0.43
N ALA A 8 17.87 19.86 0.16
CA ALA A 8 19.18 19.20 0.12
C ALA A 8 19.28 18.01 1.10
N ALA A 9 18.73 18.13 2.31
CA ALA A 9 18.70 17.03 3.28
C ALA A 9 17.84 15.84 2.79
N PHE A 10 16.79 16.13 2.02
CA PHE A 10 15.91 15.12 1.42
C PHE A 10 16.59 14.34 0.29
N SER A 11 17.45 14.96 -0.52
CA SER A 11 18.12 14.25 -1.63
C SER A 11 19.21 13.30 -1.13
N THR A 12 20.03 13.72 -0.17
CA THR A 12 21.16 12.91 0.36
C THR A 12 20.67 11.67 1.12
N THR A 13 19.61 11.82 1.89
CA THR A 13 18.94 10.75 2.62
C THR A 13 18.39 9.65 1.71
N ARG A 14 17.71 10.08 0.64
CA ARG A 14 17.01 9.21 -0.30
C ARG A 14 18.00 8.44 -1.18
N GLU A 15 19.07 9.10 -1.61
CA GLU A 15 20.18 8.46 -2.32
C GLU A 15 20.81 7.35 -1.48
N ASN A 16 21.09 7.60 -0.20
CA ASN A 16 21.69 6.60 0.68
C ASN A 16 20.75 5.42 0.98
N LEU A 17 19.43 5.68 1.06
CA LEU A 17 18.43 4.65 1.32
C LEU A 17 18.16 3.71 0.13
N LEU A 18 18.15 4.25 -1.09
CA LEU A 18 17.97 3.44 -2.30
C LEU A 18 19.27 2.71 -2.69
N LYS A 19 20.44 3.31 -2.42
CA LYS A 19 21.75 2.66 -2.57
C LYS A 19 22.05 1.57 -1.53
N ALA A 20 21.30 1.54 -0.42
CA ALA A 20 21.39 0.46 0.56
C ALA A 20 20.73 -0.86 0.08
N GLU A 21 20.02 -0.83 -1.05
CA GLU A 21 19.70 -2.05 -1.77
C GLU A 21 20.87 -2.46 -2.67
N PRO A 22 21.31 -3.73 -2.63
CA PRO A 22 22.57 -4.19 -3.24
C PRO A 22 22.63 -4.13 -4.78
N LYS A 23 21.67 -3.47 -5.45
CA LYS A 23 21.54 -3.40 -6.90
C LYS A 23 21.29 -1.99 -7.47
N THR A 24 21.38 -0.93 -6.67
CA THR A 24 21.04 0.42 -7.12
C THR A 24 22.24 1.38 -7.02
N THR A 25 22.84 1.66 -8.16
CA THR A 25 24.00 2.54 -8.34
C THR A 25 23.58 3.88 -8.93
N VAL A 26 22.57 3.89 -9.81
CA VAL A 26 21.98 5.12 -10.39
C VAL A 26 20.67 5.48 -9.69
N LEU A 27 20.51 6.76 -9.36
CA LEU A 27 19.24 7.35 -8.94
C LEU A 27 19.01 8.65 -9.69
N LYS A 28 18.05 8.65 -10.62
CA LYS A 28 17.68 9.84 -11.39
C LYS A 28 16.24 10.22 -11.10
N LEU A 29 16.03 11.47 -10.67
CA LEU A 29 14.70 12.01 -10.47
C LEU A 29 13.95 12.13 -11.82
N LEU A 30 12.83 11.44 -11.94
CA LEU A 30 11.92 11.61 -13.08
C LEU A 30 11.09 12.87 -12.81
N SER A 31 11.27 13.89 -13.66
CA SER A 31 10.72 15.25 -13.52
C SER A 31 9.34 15.30 -12.85
N GLY A 32 9.25 16.01 -11.71
CA GLY A 32 8.00 16.38 -11.05
C GLY A 32 7.70 15.58 -9.78
N SER A 33 8.01 16.17 -8.62
CA SER A 33 7.41 15.77 -7.34
C SER A 33 5.91 16.05 -7.42
N ARG A 34 5.07 15.02 -7.46
CA ARG A 34 3.62 15.18 -7.29
C ARG A 34 3.35 15.16 -5.80
N GLY A 35 3.32 16.35 -5.19
CA GLY A 35 2.89 16.48 -3.80
C GLY A 35 1.41 16.10 -3.68
N GLY A 36 1.10 15.08 -2.89
CA GLY A 36 -0.26 14.87 -2.40
C GLY A 36 -0.52 15.76 -1.19
N TYR A 37 -1.78 15.85 -0.77
CA TYR A 37 -2.18 16.64 0.41
C TYR A 37 -1.49 16.20 1.71
N ILE A 38 -1.12 14.92 1.82
CA ILE A 38 -0.57 14.32 3.06
C ILE A 38 0.87 13.84 2.85
N CYS A 39 1.15 13.15 1.75
CA CYS A 39 2.47 12.61 1.44
C CYS A 39 3.07 13.32 0.24
N GLN A 40 4.38 13.51 0.27
CA GLN A 40 5.13 13.88 -0.93
C GLN A 40 5.37 12.62 -1.76
N GLY A 41 4.98 12.65 -3.05
CA GLY A 41 5.16 11.55 -3.99
C GLY A 41 6.18 11.89 -5.06
N GLN A 42 7.07 10.95 -5.35
CA GLN A 42 8.14 11.14 -6.32
C GLN A 42 8.43 9.86 -7.10
N ALA A 43 8.70 9.99 -8.40
CA ALA A 43 9.13 8.89 -9.25
C ALA A 43 10.62 8.99 -9.55
N ASP A 44 11.32 7.87 -9.49
CA ASP A 44 12.74 7.79 -9.71
C ASP A 44 13.10 6.65 -10.66
N GLU A 45 14.16 6.84 -11.42
CA GLU A 45 14.78 5.84 -12.27
C GLU A 45 16.02 5.28 -11.55
N ILE A 46 16.07 3.96 -11.46
CA ILE A 46 17.12 3.15 -10.83
C ILE A 46 17.63 2.11 -11.83
N ASP A 47 18.76 1.46 -11.55
CA ASP A 47 19.36 0.46 -12.45
C ASP A 47 18.38 -0.66 -12.84
N GLY A 48 17.50 -1.06 -11.91
CA GLY A 48 16.47 -2.09 -12.10
C GLY A 48 15.15 -1.60 -12.70
N GLY A 49 15.01 -0.34 -13.10
CA GLY A 49 13.79 0.23 -13.65
C GLY A 49 13.31 1.48 -12.92
N ARG A 50 12.00 1.61 -12.66
CA ARG A 50 11.42 2.80 -12.04
C ARG A 50 10.74 2.47 -10.73
N VAL A 51 10.91 3.34 -9.75
CA VAL A 51 10.28 3.25 -8.43
C VAL A 51 9.49 4.51 -8.13
N PHE A 52 8.43 4.34 -7.34
CA PHE A 52 7.68 5.46 -6.78
C PHE A 52 7.90 5.48 -5.27
N VAL A 53 8.25 6.64 -4.74
CA VAL A 53 8.54 6.85 -3.32
C VAL A 53 7.53 7.84 -2.75
N LYS A 54 6.84 7.43 -1.69
CA LYS A 54 6.07 8.32 -0.81
C LYS A 54 6.88 8.66 0.42
N SER A 55 6.80 9.89 0.90
CA SER A 55 7.47 10.28 2.16
C SER A 55 6.59 11.20 3.00
N HIS A 56 6.71 11.05 4.31
CA HIS A 56 6.05 11.90 5.30
C HIS A 56 6.95 12.10 6.52
N ASN A 57 7.04 13.33 7.03
CA ASN A 57 8.03 13.73 8.03
C ASN A 57 7.57 13.56 9.48
N LYS A 58 6.34 13.08 9.71
CA LYS A 58 5.79 12.87 11.05
C LYS A 58 6.14 11.47 11.57
N PRO A 59 6.31 11.28 12.89
CA PRO A 59 6.57 9.96 13.49
C PRO A 59 5.49 8.91 13.16
N GLN A 60 4.23 9.33 13.01
CA GLN A 60 3.12 8.44 12.65
C GLN A 60 3.21 7.90 11.21
N ALA A 61 4.12 8.42 10.38
CA ALA A 61 4.28 8.01 9.00
C ALA A 61 4.61 6.52 8.86
N ARG A 62 5.37 5.95 9.81
CA ARG A 62 5.71 4.53 9.81
C ARG A 62 4.48 3.64 9.84
N THR A 63 3.61 3.82 10.84
CA THR A 63 2.37 3.06 10.98
C THR A 63 1.46 3.26 9.75
N MET A 64 1.36 4.49 9.23
CA MET A 64 0.59 4.78 8.03
C MET A 64 1.08 3.99 6.81
N PHE A 65 2.40 3.97 6.57
CA PHE A 65 2.96 3.23 5.44
C PHE A 65 2.95 1.71 5.63
N GLU A 66 3.13 1.21 6.85
CA GLU A 66 2.98 -0.23 7.15
C GLU A 66 1.54 -0.69 6.91
N GLY A 67 0.55 0.12 7.32
CA GLY A 67 -0.85 -0.10 6.98
C GLY A 67 -1.09 -0.10 5.47
N GLU A 68 -0.51 0.86 4.74
CA GLU A 68 -0.62 0.90 3.27
C GLU A 68 -0.01 -0.34 2.60
N VAL A 69 1.15 -0.80 3.06
CA VAL A 69 1.79 -2.05 2.59
C VAL A 69 0.88 -3.25 2.82
N ALA A 70 0.29 -3.37 4.02
CA ALA A 70 -0.62 -4.45 4.34
C ALA A 70 -1.85 -4.43 3.41
N SER A 71 -2.49 -3.27 3.23
CA SER A 71 -3.64 -3.14 2.33
C SER A 71 -3.29 -3.48 0.87
N LEU A 72 -2.14 -3.04 0.36
CA LEU A 72 -1.70 -3.36 -1.01
C LEU A 72 -1.50 -4.87 -1.19
N ARG A 73 -0.91 -5.55 -0.20
CA ARG A 73 -0.73 -7.00 -0.22
C ARG A 73 -2.06 -7.74 -0.19
N GLU A 74 -3.03 -7.30 0.61
CA GLU A 74 -4.36 -7.93 0.63
C GLU A 74 -5.10 -7.77 -0.69
N ILE A 75 -5.08 -6.57 -1.29
CA ILE A 75 -5.71 -6.35 -2.61
C ILE A 75 -5.03 -7.23 -3.66
N GLN A 76 -3.70 -7.32 -3.66
CA GLN A 76 -2.96 -8.14 -4.60
C GLN A 76 -3.36 -9.63 -4.54
N LYS A 77 -3.57 -10.19 -3.34
CA LYS A 77 -3.98 -11.59 -3.16
C LYS A 77 -5.31 -11.93 -3.84
N THR A 78 -6.20 -10.93 -3.98
CA THR A 78 -7.49 -11.13 -4.65
C THR A 78 -7.35 -11.37 -6.15
N ASN A 79 -6.24 -10.94 -6.76
CA ASN A 79 -6.00 -11.00 -8.20
C ASN A 79 -7.11 -10.34 -9.06
N THR A 80 -7.81 -9.35 -8.51
CA THR A 80 -8.94 -8.66 -9.18
C THR A 80 -8.49 -7.37 -9.88
N VAL A 81 -7.84 -6.47 -9.13
CA VAL A 81 -7.34 -5.17 -9.62
C VAL A 81 -5.83 -5.07 -9.46
N ARG A 82 -5.16 -4.42 -10.42
CA ARG A 82 -3.72 -4.18 -10.37
C ARG A 82 -3.39 -3.08 -9.36
N VAL A 83 -2.47 -3.40 -8.45
CA VAL A 83 -1.91 -2.48 -7.46
C VAL A 83 -0.39 -2.41 -7.57
N PRO A 84 0.26 -1.29 -7.18
CA PRO A 84 1.71 -1.19 -7.19
C PRO A 84 2.31 -2.18 -6.19
N GLN A 85 3.37 -2.88 -6.60
CA GLN A 85 4.10 -3.80 -5.72
C GLN A 85 4.82 -3.04 -4.60
N PRO A 86 4.56 -3.34 -3.32
CA PRO A 86 5.33 -2.76 -2.23
C PRO A 86 6.79 -3.25 -2.28
N ILE A 87 7.74 -2.33 -2.16
CA ILE A 87 9.17 -2.66 -2.10
C ILE A 87 9.65 -2.58 -0.65
N LYS A 88 9.58 -1.39 -0.03
CA LYS A 88 10.15 -1.18 1.32
C LYS A 88 9.64 0.06 2.04
N VAL A 89 9.47 -0.04 3.36
CA VAL A 89 9.26 1.09 4.28
C VAL A 89 10.55 1.38 5.04
N MET A 90 10.91 2.65 5.18
CA MET A 90 12.24 3.07 5.63
C MET A 90 12.19 4.40 6.38
N ASP A 91 12.91 4.51 7.51
CA ASP A 91 12.98 5.75 8.27
C ASP A 91 13.94 6.75 7.63
N LEU A 92 13.60 8.04 7.74
CA LEU A 92 14.43 9.13 7.25
C LEU A 92 15.28 9.71 8.41
N PRO A 93 16.60 9.94 8.22
CA PRO A 93 17.41 10.72 9.13
C PRO A 93 16.83 12.13 9.24
N GLY A 94 16.64 12.58 10.47
CA GLY A 94 15.90 13.82 10.78
C GLY A 94 14.41 13.62 11.06
N GLY A 95 13.91 12.38 11.00
CA GLY A 95 12.56 12.01 11.39
C GLY A 95 11.61 11.79 10.20
N GLY A 96 10.56 11.01 10.45
CA GLY A 96 9.60 10.57 9.44
C GLY A 96 10.02 9.30 8.70
N THR A 97 9.24 8.97 7.69
CA THR A 97 9.34 7.68 7.00
C THR A 97 9.12 7.87 5.50
N ALA A 98 9.70 6.99 4.69
CA ALA A 98 9.41 6.83 3.29
C ALA A 98 8.95 5.41 2.98
N PHE A 99 8.19 5.27 1.89
CA PHE A 99 7.68 4.02 1.36
C PHE A 99 7.94 3.95 -0.14
N ALA A 100 8.80 3.03 -0.55
CA ALA A 100 9.11 2.72 -1.94
C ALA A 100 8.23 1.58 -2.47
N MET A 101 7.74 1.75 -3.69
CA MET A 101 6.89 0.78 -4.39
C MET A 101 7.14 0.82 -5.91
N GLU A 102 6.56 -0.14 -6.63
CA GLU A 102 6.57 -0.18 -8.10
C GLU A 102 6.07 1.14 -8.69
N TYR A 103 6.80 1.67 -9.67
CA TYR A 103 6.30 2.77 -10.49
C TYR A 103 5.29 2.26 -11.53
N ILE A 104 4.04 2.70 -11.41
CA ILE A 104 3.02 2.48 -12.43
C ILE A 104 2.94 3.68 -13.37
N LYS A 105 3.18 3.46 -14.66
CA LYS A 105 2.90 4.45 -15.70
C LYS A 105 1.38 4.56 -15.90
N MET A 106 0.77 5.48 -15.16
CA MET A 106 -0.66 5.74 -15.26
C MET A 106 -1.04 6.22 -16.67
N LYS A 107 -2.16 5.69 -17.19
CA LYS A 107 -2.77 6.07 -18.46
C LYS A 107 -4.23 6.44 -18.21
N SER A 108 -4.84 7.20 -19.12
CA SER A 108 -6.27 7.51 -19.05
C SER A 108 -7.10 6.22 -19.08
N LEU A 109 -8.13 6.18 -18.23
CA LEU A 109 -9.07 5.07 -18.12
C LEU A 109 -10.26 5.17 -19.08
N ASN A 110 -10.33 6.20 -19.95
CA ASN A 110 -11.51 6.45 -20.78
C ASN A 110 -11.97 5.22 -21.59
N LYS A 111 -11.03 4.38 -22.06
CA LYS A 111 -11.33 3.15 -22.82
C LYS A 111 -11.52 1.90 -21.95
N TYR A 112 -11.20 1.98 -20.66
CA TYR A 112 -11.14 0.83 -19.72
C TYR A 112 -12.02 1.02 -18.48
N SER A 113 -12.87 2.05 -18.44
CA SER A 113 -13.73 2.37 -17.29
C SER A 113 -14.69 1.23 -16.96
N ALA A 114 -15.31 0.62 -17.97
CA ALA A 114 -16.17 -0.55 -17.79
C ALA A 114 -15.42 -1.73 -17.17
N LYS A 115 -14.20 -2.03 -17.66
CA LYS A 115 -13.38 -3.13 -17.12
C LYS A 115 -12.94 -2.85 -15.69
N LEU A 116 -12.57 -1.61 -15.38
CA LEU A 116 -12.27 -1.22 -14.00
C LEU A 116 -13.50 -1.40 -13.09
N GLY A 117 -14.69 -1.04 -13.56
CA GLY A 117 -15.94 -1.25 -12.81
C GLY A 117 -16.19 -2.72 -12.48
N GLU A 118 -15.98 -3.62 -13.45
CA GLU A 118 -16.04 -5.07 -13.26
C GLU A 118 -15.00 -5.55 -12.23
N GLN A 119 -13.73 -5.16 -12.37
CA GLN A 119 -12.66 -5.54 -11.44
C GLN A 119 -12.91 -5.04 -10.01
N MET A 120 -13.52 -3.86 -9.85
CA MET A 120 -13.90 -3.34 -8.54
C MET A 120 -15.09 -4.10 -7.94
N ALA A 121 -16.04 -4.56 -8.76
CA ALA A 121 -17.12 -5.43 -8.30
C ALA A 121 -16.57 -6.79 -7.84
N ASP A 122 -15.67 -7.40 -8.61
CA ASP A 122 -14.99 -8.65 -8.26
C ASP A 122 -14.21 -8.51 -6.94
N LEU A 123 -13.49 -7.39 -6.76
CA LEU A 123 -12.77 -7.10 -5.52
C LEU A 123 -13.72 -7.07 -4.31
N HIS A 124 -14.89 -6.43 -4.44
CA HIS A 124 -15.88 -6.38 -3.37
C HIS A 124 -16.53 -7.75 -3.08
N LEU A 125 -16.70 -8.59 -4.10
CA LEU A 125 -17.33 -9.91 -3.95
C LEU A 125 -16.35 -10.99 -3.46
N TYR A 126 -15.06 -10.82 -3.67
CA TYR A 126 -14.02 -11.82 -3.37
C TYR A 126 -14.16 -12.46 -1.98
N ASN A 127 -14.24 -11.66 -0.91
CA ASN A 127 -14.35 -12.19 0.45
C ASN A 127 -15.69 -12.91 0.69
N LYS A 128 -16.79 -12.35 0.18
CA LYS A 128 -18.13 -12.95 0.29
C LYS A 128 -18.16 -14.33 -0.36
N GLU A 129 -17.63 -14.46 -1.56
CA GLU A 129 -17.58 -15.73 -2.27
C GLU A 129 -16.73 -16.77 -1.55
N ASN A 130 -15.61 -16.36 -0.95
CA ASN A 130 -14.78 -17.26 -0.13
C ASN A 130 -15.54 -17.77 1.09
N GLY A 131 -16.28 -16.89 1.79
CA GLY A 131 -17.15 -17.28 2.90
C GLY A 131 -18.24 -18.27 2.49
N GLU A 132 -18.92 -18.01 1.36
CA GLU A 132 -19.94 -18.93 0.82
C GLU A 132 -19.34 -20.30 0.42
N LYS A 133 -18.15 -20.32 -0.18
CA LYS A 133 -17.43 -21.55 -0.54
C LYS A 133 -17.04 -22.35 0.70
N LEU A 134 -16.58 -21.70 1.76
CA LEU A 134 -16.24 -22.34 3.03
C LEU A 134 -17.48 -22.95 3.69
N ARG A 135 -18.57 -22.19 3.82
CA ARG A 135 -19.83 -22.68 4.40
C ARG A 135 -20.39 -23.91 3.68
N LYS A 136 -20.29 -23.95 2.34
CA LYS A 136 -20.68 -25.12 1.54
C LYS A 136 -19.79 -26.35 1.82
N LYS A 137 -18.48 -26.15 2.03
CA LYS A 137 -17.54 -27.24 2.37
C LYS A 137 -17.77 -27.77 3.78
N GLU A 138 -18.04 -26.91 4.76
CA GLU A 138 -18.37 -27.30 6.15
C GLU A 138 -19.62 -28.17 6.24
N GLN A 139 -20.55 -28.01 5.30
CA GLN A 139 -21.76 -28.84 5.19
C GLN A 139 -21.48 -30.24 4.59
N THR A 140 -20.24 -30.54 4.18
CA THR A 140 -19.84 -31.83 3.59
C THR A 140 -19.05 -32.66 4.60
N ILE A 141 -19.60 -33.79 5.05
CA ILE A 141 -18.91 -34.71 5.97
C ILE A 141 -17.69 -35.34 5.26
N GLY A 142 -16.49 -35.24 5.86
CA GLY A 142 -15.27 -35.91 5.41
C GLY A 142 -14.23 -35.03 4.72
N VAL A 143 -14.47 -33.73 4.52
CA VAL A 143 -13.48 -32.81 3.96
C VAL A 143 -12.69 -32.16 5.11
N GLY A 144 -11.37 -32.36 5.13
CA GLY A 144 -10.48 -31.79 6.14
C GLY A 144 -10.57 -30.26 6.21
N GLN A 145 -10.48 -29.72 7.42
CA GLN A 145 -10.48 -28.28 7.67
C GLN A 145 -9.30 -27.64 6.94
N THR A 146 -9.59 -26.84 5.91
CA THR A 146 -8.59 -25.99 5.27
C THR A 146 -8.67 -24.62 5.93
N GLU A 147 -7.54 -24.05 6.35
CA GLU A 147 -7.45 -22.70 6.92
C GLU A 147 -8.25 -21.69 6.08
N PRO A 148 -9.13 -20.88 6.68
CA PRO A 148 -10.05 -20.04 5.93
C PRO A 148 -9.34 -18.81 5.34
N ASN A 149 -9.46 -18.63 4.02
CA ASN A 149 -9.19 -17.35 3.33
C ASN A 149 -10.46 -16.46 3.32
N TYR A 150 -11.14 -16.36 4.47
CA TYR A 150 -12.34 -15.55 4.67
C TYR A 150 -12.22 -14.76 5.97
N VAL A 151 -12.66 -13.51 5.93
CA VAL A 151 -12.75 -12.64 7.10
C VAL A 151 -14.20 -12.29 7.36
N ASP A 152 -14.70 -12.64 8.54
CA ASP A 152 -16.10 -12.41 8.93
C ASP A 152 -16.42 -10.97 9.34
N LYS A 153 -15.38 -10.21 9.72
CA LYS A 153 -15.51 -8.83 10.19
C LYS A 153 -14.70 -7.87 9.32
N PHE A 154 -15.25 -6.69 9.08
CA PHE A 154 -14.50 -5.62 8.42
C PHE A 154 -13.34 -5.15 9.31
N GLY A 155 -12.16 -5.05 8.72
CA GLY A 155 -10.96 -4.56 9.39
C GLY A 155 -9.69 -5.12 8.78
N PHE A 156 -8.56 -4.51 9.14
CA PHE A 156 -7.24 -5.02 8.81
C PHE A 156 -6.61 -5.61 10.07
N HIS A 157 -5.78 -6.64 9.90
CA HIS A 157 -4.95 -7.19 10.99
C HIS A 157 -3.85 -6.21 11.40
N GLN A 158 -3.48 -5.30 10.49
CA GLN A 158 -2.55 -4.21 10.72
C GLN A 158 -3.31 -2.90 10.92
N ILE A 159 -2.78 -2.03 11.78
CA ILE A 159 -3.31 -0.67 11.92
C ILE A 159 -3.19 0.06 10.58
N THR A 160 -4.31 0.55 10.05
CA THR A 160 -4.35 1.42 8.86
C THR A 160 -4.61 2.87 9.26
N CYS A 161 -4.38 3.81 8.34
CA CYS A 161 -4.59 5.24 8.60
C CYS A 161 -5.35 5.91 7.44
N TYR A 162 -6.24 6.86 7.76
CA TYR A 162 -6.77 7.83 6.81
C TYR A 162 -6.04 9.16 7.02
N GLY A 163 -5.01 9.40 6.21
CA GLY A 163 -4.07 10.48 6.45
C GLY A 163 -3.34 10.32 7.79
N ASN A 164 -3.44 11.33 8.67
CA ASN A 164 -2.82 11.26 10.01
C ASN A 164 -3.73 10.59 11.06
N ILE A 165 -4.91 10.10 10.66
CA ILE A 165 -5.89 9.51 11.57
C ILE A 165 -5.74 8.00 11.53
N THR A 166 -5.37 7.40 12.66
CA THR A 166 -5.36 5.95 12.80
C THR A 166 -6.77 5.39 12.70
N GLN A 167 -6.98 4.47 11.75
CA GLN A 167 -8.18 3.66 11.67
C GLN A 167 -8.03 2.52 12.69
N VAL A 168 -8.65 2.70 13.84
CA VAL A 168 -8.78 1.64 14.83
C VAL A 168 -9.65 0.52 14.26
N SER A 169 -9.06 -0.64 14.00
CA SER A 169 -9.80 -1.88 13.86
C SER A 169 -10.62 -2.08 15.14
N PHE A 170 -11.93 -2.27 15.02
CA PHE A 170 -12.85 -2.54 16.14
C PHE A 170 -12.57 -3.86 16.90
N LEU A 171 -11.37 -4.44 16.76
CA LEU A 171 -10.97 -5.65 17.47
C LEU A 171 -10.84 -5.47 18.98
N ASN A 172 -10.82 -4.22 19.50
CA ASN A 172 -10.75 -3.94 20.94
C ASN A 172 -11.95 -3.17 21.52
N LYS A 173 -13.07 -3.04 20.80
CA LYS A 173 -14.34 -2.65 21.41
C LYS A 173 -15.45 -3.54 20.87
N ILE A 174 -15.79 -4.53 21.70
CA ILE A 174 -17.12 -5.14 21.78
C ILE A 174 -18.16 -4.03 21.62
N TYR A 175 -18.77 -3.88 20.45
CA TYR A 175 -20.18 -3.50 20.27
C TYR A 175 -20.61 -3.93 18.87
N ASP A 176 -21.45 -4.96 18.88
CA ASP A 176 -22.46 -5.33 17.91
C ASP A 176 -22.73 -4.28 16.81
N VAL A 177 -22.24 -4.53 15.61
CA VAL A 177 -22.88 -4.05 14.38
C VAL A 177 -23.36 -5.28 13.64
N ARG A 178 -24.46 -5.84 14.13
CA ARG A 178 -25.39 -6.62 13.32
C ARG A 178 -25.74 -5.78 12.09
N CYS A 179 -25.42 -6.31 10.90
CA CYS A 179 -26.18 -5.97 9.69
C CYS A 179 -27.62 -6.46 9.84
#